data_AF-A0A7M1Q3V4-F1
#
_entry.id   AF-A0A7M1Q3V4-F1
#
_cell.length_a   1.000
_cell.length_b   1.000
_cell.length_c   1.000
_cell.angle_alpha   90.00
_cell.angle_beta   90.00
_cell.angle_gamma   90.00
#
_symmetry.space_group_name_H-M   'P 1'
#
loop_
_entity.id
_entity.type
_entity.pdbx_description
1 polymer ?
#
loop_
_entity_poly.entity_id
_entity_poly.type
_entity_poly.pdbx_seq_one_letter_code
_entity_poly.pdbx_strand_id
1 'polypeptide(L)'
;MEHLDNLSSLIQYLKVGDFEHIHNYINKARELSYSTTERKKLLVLANDYKDINKDLSALLADLAFAEKRPELMIDIEASFESWNSSLKQASLKYLDYLNCEESIELYAKLLVKNKNCINTIPFDITKNNKKLAFKFLKNINDCFSNKELKDSMYSLALEVVSVATVNYINSLKENLIADLIVASTSLSKYRHQNGVNWKFKNPEYLKIRKTSCLLLELSGKIGDENFVSALRSFMRIGDMKIRLYAAIAIIKLNGNVRKSDFIKMAQDPEVRNCLYKSLNELGLLDKFPCTYITAEFFAESDMVKWLIDNSLFACAPEDLELVCIFETEDGIQKYEWYFFKFKTSFNQFSIKGMMTGIAGPYQKNAPLGLNGGNLTTSCFEQFNKKSLQEHIEQMFSVLQSSIN
;
A
#
# COMPACT_ATOMS: atom_id res chain seq x y z
N MET A 1 39.27 -9.39 0.09
CA MET A 1 37.94 -9.89 0.46
C MET A 1 38.04 -11.37 0.77
N GLU A 2 38.54 -11.66 1.96
CA GLU A 2 38.74 -13.01 2.51
C GLU A 2 37.40 -13.76 2.70
N HIS A 3 37.51 -15.08 2.85
CA HIS A 3 36.42 -16.04 2.98
C HIS A 3 35.59 -15.80 4.25
N LEU A 4 34.31 -15.44 4.09
CA LEU A 4 33.36 -15.37 5.19
C LEU A 4 32.73 -16.75 5.40
N ASP A 5 33.39 -17.60 6.19
CA ASP A 5 33.01 -19.00 6.32
C ASP A 5 32.10 -19.30 7.53
N ASN A 6 32.06 -18.42 8.54
CA ASN A 6 31.27 -18.62 9.76
C ASN A 6 31.03 -17.29 10.53
N LEU A 7 30.27 -17.39 11.64
CA LEU A 7 29.97 -16.26 12.52
C LEU A 7 31.23 -15.58 13.10
N SER A 8 32.27 -16.35 13.43
CA SER A 8 33.50 -15.82 14.02
C SER A 8 34.23 -14.87 13.07
N SER A 9 34.30 -15.23 11.78
CA SER A 9 34.85 -14.36 10.73
C SER A 9 34.05 -13.06 10.63
N LEU A 10 32.71 -13.13 10.63
CA LEU A 10 31.85 -11.93 10.63
C LEU A 10 32.14 -11.03 11.83
N ILE A 11 32.20 -11.59 13.05
CA ILE A 11 32.51 -10.81 14.27
C ILE A 11 33.89 -10.15 14.17
N GLN A 12 34.88 -10.85 13.62
CA GLN A 12 36.22 -10.28 13.44
C GLN A 12 36.19 -9.07 12.50
N TYR A 13 35.48 -9.14 11.38
CA TYR A 13 35.34 -7.99 10.47
C TYR A 13 34.61 -6.81 11.11
N LEU A 14 33.53 -7.07 11.85
CA LEU A 14 32.77 -6.02 12.53
C LEU A 14 33.62 -5.27 13.57
N LYS A 15 34.59 -5.95 14.21
CA LYS A 15 35.55 -5.32 15.12
C LYS A 15 36.58 -4.44 14.44
N VAL A 16 36.96 -4.76 13.20
CA VAL A 16 37.91 -3.97 12.41
C VAL A 16 37.28 -2.64 11.92
N GLY A 17 35.94 -2.55 11.92
CA GLY A 17 35.23 -1.30 11.66
C GLY A 17 35.18 -0.89 10.19
N ASP A 18 35.38 -1.83 9.25
CA ASP A 18 35.19 -1.61 7.81
C ASP A 18 33.69 -1.57 7.46
N PHE A 19 33.04 -0.47 7.82
CA PHE A 19 31.61 -0.25 7.58
C PHE A 19 31.27 -0.02 6.10
N GLU A 20 32.27 0.32 5.27
CA GLU A 20 32.08 0.58 3.84
C GLU A 20 31.64 -0.69 3.09
N HIS A 21 32.14 -1.85 3.53
CA HIS A 21 31.85 -3.15 2.92
C HIS A 21 30.82 -3.99 3.69
N ILE A 22 30.24 -3.45 4.77
CA ILE A 22 29.44 -4.22 5.72
C ILE A 22 28.22 -4.88 5.08
N HIS A 23 27.57 -4.21 4.14
CA HIS A 23 26.42 -4.76 3.41
C HIS A 23 26.79 -6.00 2.61
N ASN A 24 27.97 -6.02 1.99
CA ASN A 24 28.45 -7.18 1.24
C ASN A 24 28.73 -8.37 2.17
N TYR A 25 29.30 -8.11 3.35
CA TYR A 25 29.54 -9.17 4.35
C TYR A 25 28.24 -9.71 4.93
N ILE A 26 27.28 -8.86 5.25
CA ILE A 26 25.96 -9.28 5.73
C ILE A 26 25.21 -10.08 4.65
N ASN A 27 25.29 -9.68 3.38
CA ASN A 27 24.66 -10.45 2.30
C ASN A 27 25.26 -11.84 2.14
N LYS A 28 26.60 -11.97 2.21
CA LYS A 28 27.24 -13.30 2.25
C LYS A 28 26.86 -14.10 3.49
N ALA A 29 26.79 -13.43 4.65
CA ALA A 29 26.38 -14.06 5.90
C ALA A 29 24.96 -14.66 5.83
N ARG A 30 24.05 -14.08 5.04
CA ARG A 30 22.70 -14.62 4.84
C ARG A 30 22.68 -16.00 4.17
N GLU A 31 23.72 -16.35 3.42
CA GLU A 31 23.86 -17.65 2.76
C GLU A 31 24.33 -18.74 3.74
N LEU A 32 24.81 -18.36 4.92
CA LEU A 32 25.28 -19.28 5.95
C LEU A 32 24.12 -19.78 6.82
N SER A 33 24.19 -21.05 7.19
CA SER A 33 23.31 -21.63 8.20
C SER A 33 23.88 -21.37 9.60
N TYR A 34 23.09 -20.75 10.47
CA TYR A 34 23.47 -20.48 11.86
C TYR A 34 22.69 -21.34 12.84
N SER A 35 23.40 -21.93 13.80
CA SER A 35 22.79 -22.60 14.96
C SER A 35 22.02 -21.61 15.85
N THR A 36 21.13 -22.11 16.70
CA THR A 36 20.39 -21.26 17.67
C THR A 36 21.34 -20.48 18.58
N THR A 37 22.46 -21.08 19.00
CA THR A 37 23.48 -20.42 19.83
C THR A 37 24.16 -19.28 19.09
N GLU A 38 24.47 -19.45 17.81
CA GLU A 38 25.05 -18.40 16.97
C GLU A 38 24.06 -17.26 16.71
N ARG A 39 22.78 -17.58 16.51
CA ARG A 39 21.72 -16.57 16.37
C ARG A 39 21.53 -15.75 17.65
N LYS A 40 21.59 -16.38 18.83
CA LYS A 40 21.60 -15.66 20.12
C LYS A 40 22.80 -14.71 20.23
N LYS A 41 23.99 -15.15 19.80
CA LYS A 41 25.18 -14.26 19.75
C LYS A 41 24.99 -13.09 18.78
N LEU A 42 24.36 -13.31 17.63
CA LEU A 42 24.00 -12.25 16.70
C LEU A 42 23.05 -11.23 17.33
N LEU A 43 22.07 -11.65 18.15
CA LEU A 43 21.18 -10.73 18.87
C LEU A 43 21.91 -9.93 19.94
N VAL A 44 22.84 -10.55 20.68
CA VAL A 44 23.70 -9.81 21.62
C VAL A 44 24.51 -8.75 20.88
N LEU A 45 25.13 -9.13 19.76
CA LEU A 45 25.90 -8.21 18.93
C LEU A 45 25.02 -7.08 18.36
N ALA A 46 23.82 -7.41 17.87
CA ALA A 46 22.86 -6.42 17.40
C ALA A 46 22.54 -5.38 18.49
N ASN A 47 22.40 -5.82 19.75
CA ASN A 47 22.19 -4.93 20.88
C ASN A 47 23.43 -4.10 21.22
N ASP A 48 24.64 -4.66 21.11
CA ASP A 48 25.88 -3.91 21.38
C ASP A 48 26.08 -2.75 20.38
N TYR A 49 25.65 -2.93 19.13
CA TYR A 49 25.71 -1.89 18.10
C TYR A 49 24.51 -0.94 18.08
N LYS A 50 23.53 -1.09 18.99
CA LYS A 50 22.25 -0.33 18.93
C LYS A 50 22.42 1.19 18.98
N ASP A 51 23.43 1.67 19.71
CA ASP A 51 23.72 3.09 19.90
C ASP A 51 24.89 3.56 19.02
N ILE A 52 25.64 2.62 18.43
CA ILE A 52 26.82 2.89 17.59
C ILE A 52 26.42 2.99 16.12
N ASN A 53 25.68 1.99 15.63
CA ASN A 53 25.25 1.91 14.24
C ASN A 53 23.90 1.19 14.15
N LYS A 54 22.83 1.99 14.03
CA LYS A 54 21.44 1.51 14.02
C LYS A 54 21.13 0.59 12.85
N ASP A 55 21.72 0.84 11.69
CA ASP A 55 21.50 0.04 10.47
C ASP A 55 22.16 -1.33 10.62
N LEU A 56 23.41 -1.36 11.13
CA LEU A 56 24.08 -2.62 11.44
C LEU A 56 23.32 -3.43 12.51
N SER A 57 22.85 -2.76 13.56
CA SER A 57 22.02 -3.39 14.61
C SER A 57 20.81 -4.10 14.00
N ALA A 58 20.11 -3.45 13.06
CA ALA A 58 18.99 -4.04 12.34
C ALA A 58 19.40 -5.22 11.44
N LEU A 59 20.49 -5.08 10.68
CA LEU A 59 21.00 -6.13 9.79
C LEU A 59 21.42 -7.40 10.55
N LEU A 60 22.06 -7.24 11.71
CA LEU A 60 22.43 -8.36 12.58
C LEU A 60 21.20 -9.06 13.16
N ALA A 61 20.16 -8.31 13.50
CA ALA A 61 18.89 -8.87 13.94
C ALA A 61 18.21 -9.66 12.80
N ASP A 62 18.15 -9.09 11.60
CA ASP A 62 17.60 -9.77 10.42
C ASP A 62 18.34 -11.09 10.13
N LEU A 63 19.66 -11.11 10.26
CA LEU A 63 20.45 -12.35 10.18
C LEU A 63 20.05 -13.36 11.25
N ALA A 64 19.94 -12.91 12.51
CA ALA A 64 19.51 -13.78 13.61
C ALA A 64 18.11 -14.37 13.40
N PHE A 65 17.22 -13.61 12.74
CA PHE A 65 15.82 -13.93 12.49
C PHE A 65 15.51 -14.57 11.13
N ALA A 66 16.54 -14.86 10.32
CA ALA A 66 16.37 -15.40 8.96
C ALA A 66 15.62 -16.76 8.90
N GLU A 67 15.63 -17.54 9.98
CA GLU A 67 14.92 -18.82 10.08
C GLU A 67 13.91 -18.82 11.24
N LYS A 68 12.82 -19.56 11.09
CA LYS A 68 11.82 -19.72 12.15
C LYS A 68 12.37 -20.56 13.31
N ARG A 69 12.76 -19.89 14.40
CA ARG A 69 13.30 -20.47 15.64
C ARG A 69 12.52 -19.92 16.85
N PRO A 70 11.41 -20.55 17.25
CA PRO A 70 10.57 -20.09 18.37
C PRO A 70 11.35 -19.88 19.67
N GLU A 71 12.47 -20.56 19.86
CA GLU A 71 13.34 -20.45 21.04
C GLU A 71 13.90 -19.04 21.25
N LEU A 72 14.01 -18.24 20.18
CA LEU A 72 14.48 -16.84 20.24
C LEU A 72 13.45 -15.90 20.87
N MET A 73 12.18 -16.32 21.00
CA MET A 73 11.13 -15.52 21.63
C MET A 73 11.47 -15.15 23.09
N ILE A 74 12.14 -16.05 23.81
CA ILE A 74 12.57 -15.82 25.20
C ILE A 74 13.58 -14.66 25.26
N ASP A 75 14.54 -14.65 24.32
CA ASP A 75 15.58 -13.61 24.25
C ASP A 75 14.97 -12.25 23.86
N ILE A 76 13.98 -12.27 22.95
CA ILE A 76 13.19 -11.09 22.57
C ILE A 76 12.46 -10.54 23.78
N GLU A 77 11.66 -11.37 24.46
CA GLU A 77 10.86 -10.92 25.61
C GLU A 77 11.73 -10.31 26.72
N ALA A 78 12.85 -10.95 27.04
CA ALA A 78 13.76 -10.51 28.10
C ALA A 78 14.46 -9.18 27.77
N SER A 79 14.78 -8.94 26.50
CA SER A 79 15.67 -7.84 26.10
C SER A 79 14.95 -6.66 25.45
N PHE A 80 13.69 -6.84 25.03
CA PHE A 80 12.94 -5.91 24.18
C PHE A 80 12.99 -4.47 24.68
N GLU A 81 12.77 -4.24 25.97
CA GLU A 81 12.72 -2.88 26.55
C GLU A 81 14.02 -2.10 26.34
N SER A 82 15.15 -2.80 26.44
CA SER A 82 16.49 -2.21 26.33
C SER A 82 16.90 -1.90 24.89
N TRP A 83 16.17 -2.41 23.91
CA TRP A 83 16.51 -2.30 22.50
C TRP A 83 16.13 -0.94 21.91
N ASN A 84 16.88 -0.51 20.89
CA ASN A 84 16.54 0.67 20.10
C ASN A 84 15.30 0.41 19.23
N SER A 85 14.78 1.47 18.57
CA SER A 85 13.60 1.37 17.71
C SER A 85 13.74 0.37 16.56
N SER A 86 14.92 0.30 15.93
CA SER A 86 15.16 -0.57 14.77
C SER A 86 15.13 -2.06 15.16
N LEU A 87 15.80 -2.41 16.26
CA LEU A 87 15.83 -3.78 16.78
C LEU A 87 14.47 -4.21 17.34
N LYS A 88 13.73 -3.29 17.99
CA LYS A 88 12.32 -3.52 18.36
C LYS A 88 11.48 -3.86 17.11
N GLN A 89 11.58 -3.07 16.03
CA GLN A 89 10.84 -3.33 14.80
C GLN A 89 11.20 -4.65 14.14
N ALA A 90 12.50 -4.98 14.03
CA ALA A 90 12.95 -6.27 13.48
C ALA A 90 12.40 -7.46 14.28
N SER A 91 12.36 -7.33 15.60
CA SER A 91 11.86 -8.39 16.48
C SER A 91 10.35 -8.57 16.36
N LEU A 92 9.56 -7.49 16.22
CA LEU A 92 8.12 -7.61 15.96
C LEU A 92 7.84 -8.24 14.59
N LYS A 93 8.61 -7.90 13.55
CA LYS A 93 8.54 -8.57 12.24
C LYS A 93 8.85 -10.06 12.35
N TYR A 94 9.81 -10.43 13.18
CA TYR A 94 10.14 -11.84 13.40
C TYR A 94 9.01 -12.60 14.13
N LEU A 95 8.41 -12.01 15.16
CA LEU A 95 7.26 -12.61 15.85
C LEU A 95 6.07 -12.81 14.91
N ASP A 96 5.84 -11.86 14.00
CA ASP A 96 4.87 -11.97 12.91
C ASP A 96 5.22 -13.11 11.95
N TYR A 97 6.50 -13.20 11.53
CA TYR A 97 7.01 -14.24 10.63
C TYR A 97 6.84 -15.66 11.20
N LEU A 98 7.03 -15.86 12.51
CA LEU A 98 6.78 -17.14 13.17
C LEU A 98 5.33 -17.61 12.95
N ASN A 99 4.36 -16.68 13.01
CA ASN A 99 2.95 -16.90 12.72
C ASN A 99 2.32 -18.07 13.51
N CYS A 100 2.64 -18.17 14.81
CA CYS A 100 2.04 -19.12 15.75
C CYS A 100 1.36 -18.41 16.91
N GLU A 101 0.58 -19.14 17.72
CA GLU A 101 -0.26 -18.52 18.75
C GLU A 101 0.57 -17.79 19.82
N GLU A 102 1.65 -18.41 20.26
CA GLU A 102 2.56 -17.89 21.28
C GLU A 102 3.33 -16.66 20.79
N SER A 103 3.79 -16.67 19.52
CA SER A 103 4.53 -15.54 18.96
C SER A 103 3.66 -14.29 18.86
N ILE A 104 2.39 -14.47 18.54
CA ILE A 104 1.42 -13.40 18.38
C ILE A 104 0.92 -12.86 19.72
N GLU A 105 0.79 -13.72 20.74
CA GLU A 105 0.55 -13.26 22.11
C GLU A 105 1.72 -12.42 22.63
N LEU A 106 2.96 -12.88 22.42
CA LEU A 106 4.14 -12.12 22.80
C LEU A 106 4.22 -10.79 22.02
N TYR A 107 3.95 -10.81 20.72
CA TYR A 107 3.88 -9.59 19.90
C TYR A 107 2.87 -8.61 20.50
N ALA A 108 1.62 -9.04 20.72
CA ALA A 108 0.59 -8.16 21.25
C ALA A 108 1.01 -7.55 22.60
N LYS A 109 1.56 -8.37 23.51
CA LYS A 109 2.07 -7.94 24.82
C LYS A 109 3.14 -6.86 24.68
N LEU A 110 4.15 -7.08 23.84
CA LEU A 110 5.26 -6.14 23.64
C LEU A 110 4.78 -4.84 22.98
N LEU A 111 3.89 -4.93 21.98
CA LEU A 111 3.32 -3.79 21.28
C LEU A 111 2.52 -2.90 22.23
N VAL A 112 1.60 -3.47 23.03
CA VAL A 112 0.77 -2.69 23.98
C VAL A 112 1.64 -1.96 24.99
N LYS A 113 2.66 -2.65 25.55
CA LYS A 113 3.58 -2.07 26.52
C LYS A 113 4.44 -0.94 25.93
N ASN A 114 4.80 -1.05 24.65
CA ASN A 114 5.70 -0.14 23.96
C ASN A 114 5.00 0.75 22.93
N LYS A 115 3.67 0.91 23.00
CA LYS A 115 2.88 1.57 21.94
C LYS A 115 3.31 3.01 21.64
N ASN A 116 3.91 3.70 22.61
CA ASN A 116 4.40 5.08 22.42
C ASN A 116 5.74 5.16 21.68
N CYS A 117 6.46 4.04 21.56
CA CYS A 117 7.77 3.95 20.91
C CYS A 117 7.71 3.19 19.57
N ILE A 118 6.52 2.71 19.19
CA ILE A 118 6.27 1.95 17.97
C ILE A 118 5.29 2.74 17.11
N ASN A 119 5.68 2.98 15.88
CA ASN A 119 5.01 3.89 14.95
C ASN A 119 4.21 3.12 13.89
N THR A 120 4.50 1.83 13.72
CA THR A 120 3.92 0.97 12.70
C THR A 120 3.76 -0.44 13.24
N ILE A 121 2.76 -1.16 12.75
CA ILE A 121 2.56 -2.58 13.02
C ILE A 121 2.98 -3.31 11.75
N PRO A 122 4.08 -4.08 11.76
CA PRO A 122 4.37 -5.02 10.69
C PRO A 122 3.19 -5.97 10.44
N PHE A 123 2.77 -6.10 9.17
CA PHE A 123 1.62 -6.92 8.76
C PHE A 123 2.01 -7.95 7.70
N ASP A 124 2.18 -9.19 8.11
CA ASP A 124 2.02 -10.37 7.26
C ASP A 124 1.10 -11.45 7.89
N ILE A 125 0.74 -11.33 9.17
CA ILE A 125 -0.18 -12.24 9.89
C ILE A 125 -1.51 -12.51 9.17
N THR A 126 -2.04 -11.52 8.44
CA THR A 126 -3.38 -11.58 7.82
C THR A 126 -3.41 -12.46 6.57
N LYS A 127 -2.29 -12.59 5.85
CA LYS A 127 -2.21 -13.36 4.61
C LYS A 127 -2.46 -14.84 4.84
N ASN A 128 -2.02 -15.35 6.00
CA ASN A 128 -1.94 -16.79 6.23
C ASN A 128 -2.96 -17.30 7.28
N ASN A 129 -3.42 -16.46 8.21
CA ASN A 129 -4.37 -16.91 9.24
C ASN A 129 -5.24 -15.77 9.82
N LYS A 130 -6.44 -15.58 9.23
CA LYS A 130 -7.40 -14.55 9.70
C LYS A 130 -7.85 -14.74 11.15
N LYS A 131 -7.94 -15.97 11.66
CA LYS A 131 -8.34 -16.23 13.06
C LYS A 131 -7.26 -15.75 14.03
N LEU A 132 -6.01 -16.06 13.73
CA LEU A 132 -4.87 -15.59 14.52
C LEU A 132 -4.72 -14.07 14.45
N ALA A 133 -4.91 -13.48 13.27
CA ALA A 133 -4.95 -12.03 13.07
C ALA A 133 -6.07 -11.35 13.88
N PHE A 134 -7.25 -11.97 13.97
CA PHE A 134 -8.33 -11.47 14.82
C PHE A 134 -7.99 -11.56 16.31
N LYS A 135 -7.39 -12.67 16.76
CA LYS A 135 -6.90 -12.84 18.14
C LYS A 135 -5.88 -11.75 18.48
N PHE A 136 -4.93 -11.50 17.58
CA PHE A 136 -3.96 -10.42 17.70
C PHE A 136 -4.64 -9.06 17.86
N LEU A 137 -5.52 -8.70 16.93
CA LEU A 137 -6.24 -7.43 16.94
C LEU A 137 -6.98 -7.19 18.26
N LYS A 138 -7.66 -8.21 18.78
CA LYS A 138 -8.35 -8.14 20.08
C LYS A 138 -7.40 -7.80 21.22
N ASN A 139 -6.20 -8.38 21.24
CA ASN A 139 -5.21 -8.17 22.29
C ASN A 139 -4.55 -6.78 22.24
N ILE A 140 -4.67 -6.07 21.11
CA ILE A 140 -4.07 -4.75 20.91
C ILE A 140 -5.12 -3.65 20.75
N ASN A 141 -6.36 -3.88 21.21
CA ASN A 141 -7.48 -2.94 21.06
C ASN A 141 -7.17 -1.55 21.63
N ASP A 142 -6.42 -1.47 22.73
CA ASP A 142 -6.02 -0.20 23.36
C ASP A 142 -5.08 0.66 22.50
N CYS A 143 -4.57 0.11 21.39
CA CYS A 143 -3.76 0.84 20.42
C CYS A 143 -4.59 1.71 19.46
N PHE A 144 -5.93 1.56 19.39
CA PHE A 144 -6.79 2.47 18.60
C PHE A 144 -6.72 3.94 19.06
N SER A 145 -6.37 4.18 20.32
CA SER A 145 -6.16 5.53 20.86
C SER A 145 -4.83 6.17 20.41
N ASN A 146 -3.88 5.37 19.89
CA ASN A 146 -2.62 5.87 19.39
C ASN A 146 -2.76 6.33 17.92
N LYS A 147 -2.51 7.62 17.69
CA LYS A 147 -2.65 8.25 16.35
C LYS A 147 -1.71 7.66 15.30
N GLU A 148 -0.51 7.21 15.67
CA GLU A 148 0.46 6.64 14.72
C GLU A 148 0.10 5.20 14.35
N LEU A 149 -0.48 4.43 15.28
CA LEU A 149 -0.88 3.04 15.02
C LEU A 149 -2.27 2.93 14.37
N LYS A 150 -3.09 3.98 14.42
CA LYS A 150 -4.51 3.96 14.02
C LYS A 150 -4.75 3.44 12.60
N ASP A 151 -3.98 3.88 11.61
CA ASP A 151 -4.11 3.38 10.22
C ASP A 151 -3.84 1.88 10.12
N SER A 152 -2.82 1.43 10.85
CA SER A 152 -2.43 0.02 10.92
C SER A 152 -3.56 -0.79 11.56
N MET A 153 -4.10 -0.30 12.67
CA MET A 153 -5.22 -0.92 13.37
C MET A 153 -6.47 -1.07 12.49
N TYR A 154 -6.85 -0.03 11.74
CA TYR A 154 -7.99 -0.11 10.82
C TYR A 154 -7.74 -1.01 9.61
N SER A 155 -6.52 -1.02 9.08
CA SER A 155 -6.14 -1.96 8.01
C SER A 155 -6.27 -3.41 8.48
N LEU A 156 -5.77 -3.74 9.67
CA LEU A 156 -5.93 -5.06 10.27
C LEU A 156 -7.40 -5.41 10.51
N ALA A 157 -8.18 -4.46 11.05
CA ALA A 157 -9.62 -4.65 11.26
C ALA A 157 -10.35 -4.96 9.95
N LEU A 158 -10.02 -4.28 8.86
CA LEU A 158 -10.59 -4.51 7.53
C LEU A 158 -10.31 -5.94 7.05
N GLU A 159 -9.12 -6.48 7.28
CA GLU A 159 -8.75 -7.84 6.88
C GLU A 159 -9.52 -8.92 7.66
N VAL A 160 -9.78 -8.69 8.95
CA VAL A 160 -10.31 -9.71 9.87
C VAL A 160 -11.79 -9.55 10.21
N VAL A 161 -12.45 -8.46 9.80
CA VAL A 161 -13.85 -8.19 10.19
C VAL A 161 -14.81 -9.34 9.81
N SER A 162 -14.52 -10.10 8.75
CA SER A 162 -15.35 -11.24 8.33
C SER A 162 -15.30 -12.43 9.29
N VAL A 163 -14.31 -12.49 10.19
CA VAL A 163 -14.17 -13.54 11.22
C VAL A 163 -14.31 -12.98 12.64
N ALA A 164 -14.61 -11.68 12.78
CA ALA A 164 -14.72 -11.02 14.07
C ALA A 164 -16.03 -11.38 14.78
N THR A 165 -16.00 -11.34 16.12
CA THR A 165 -17.21 -11.56 16.93
C THR A 165 -18.11 -10.32 16.92
N VAL A 166 -19.41 -10.52 17.12
CA VAL A 166 -20.40 -9.44 17.21
C VAL A 166 -20.02 -8.41 18.29
N ASN A 167 -19.57 -8.86 19.46
CA ASN A 167 -19.15 -7.98 20.55
C ASN A 167 -17.97 -7.08 20.15
N TYR A 168 -16.98 -7.64 19.44
CA TYR A 168 -15.86 -6.85 18.95
C TYR A 168 -16.29 -5.84 17.89
N ILE A 169 -17.12 -6.26 16.95
CA ILE A 169 -17.69 -5.38 15.92
C ILE A 169 -18.43 -4.21 16.57
N ASN A 170 -19.22 -4.45 17.63
CA ASN A 170 -19.94 -3.39 18.34
C ASN A 170 -18.99 -2.37 19.00
N SER A 171 -17.92 -2.82 19.67
CA SER A 171 -16.91 -1.91 20.22
C SER A 171 -16.17 -1.11 19.14
N LEU A 172 -15.86 -1.75 18.01
CA LEU A 172 -15.20 -1.08 16.88
C LEU A 172 -16.07 0.02 16.25
N LYS A 173 -17.39 -0.17 16.19
CA LYS A 173 -18.33 0.82 15.63
C LYS A 173 -18.26 2.17 16.32
N GLU A 174 -18.20 2.16 17.66
CA GLU A 174 -18.17 3.40 18.45
C GLU A 174 -16.93 4.25 18.11
N ASN A 175 -15.76 3.61 18.06
CA ASN A 175 -14.51 4.26 17.65
C ASN A 175 -14.57 4.74 16.19
N LEU A 176 -15.14 3.92 15.30
CA LEU A 176 -15.21 4.20 13.88
C LEU A 176 -16.10 5.41 13.56
N ILE A 177 -17.25 5.57 14.21
CA ILE A 177 -18.12 6.74 14.02
C ILE A 177 -17.39 8.02 14.43
N ALA A 178 -16.75 8.01 15.61
CA ALA A 178 -16.00 9.18 16.09
C ALA A 178 -14.88 9.57 15.11
N ASP A 179 -14.13 8.58 14.61
CA ASP A 179 -13.03 8.81 13.68
C ASP A 179 -13.52 9.26 12.29
N LEU A 180 -14.66 8.76 11.80
CA LEU A 180 -15.30 9.26 10.58
C LEU A 180 -15.64 10.75 10.69
N ILE A 181 -16.19 11.19 11.83
CA ILE A 181 -16.53 12.60 12.05
C ILE A 181 -15.27 13.47 12.05
N VAL A 182 -14.22 13.03 12.75
CA VAL A 182 -12.92 13.73 12.79
C VAL A 182 -12.29 13.81 11.40
N ALA A 183 -12.30 12.71 10.64
CA ALA A 183 -11.77 12.63 9.30
C ALA A 183 -12.52 13.55 8.34
N SER A 184 -13.86 13.51 8.33
CA SER A 184 -14.69 14.38 7.50
C SER A 184 -14.45 15.86 7.82
N THR A 185 -14.32 16.21 9.10
CA THR A 185 -14.05 17.59 9.53
C THR A 185 -12.67 18.03 9.04
N SER A 186 -11.67 17.16 9.16
CA SER A 186 -10.29 17.44 8.73
C SER A 186 -10.19 17.63 7.22
N LEU A 187 -10.85 16.77 6.43
CA LEU A 187 -10.91 16.89 4.97
C LEU A 187 -11.65 18.16 4.52
N SER A 188 -12.67 18.59 5.26
CA SER A 188 -13.45 19.79 4.90
C SER A 188 -12.62 21.09 4.88
N LYS A 189 -11.49 21.12 5.60
CA LYS A 189 -10.54 22.25 5.58
C LYS A 189 -9.93 22.48 4.19
N TYR A 190 -9.90 21.45 3.34
CA TYR A 190 -9.32 21.47 2.00
C TYR A 190 -10.37 21.67 0.89
N ARG A 191 -11.63 21.96 1.23
CA ARG A 191 -12.75 22.04 0.26
C ARG A 191 -12.58 23.07 -0.87
N HIS A 192 -11.73 24.07 -0.66
CA HIS A 192 -11.51 25.19 -1.59
C HIS A 192 -10.26 25.01 -2.46
N GLN A 193 -9.56 23.89 -2.32
CA GLN A 193 -8.37 23.60 -3.11
C GLN A 193 -8.77 23.15 -4.52
N ASN A 194 -8.10 23.70 -5.53
CA ASN A 194 -8.39 23.48 -6.94
C ASN A 194 -7.20 22.85 -7.66
N GLY A 195 -7.48 22.21 -8.80
CA GLY A 195 -6.49 21.49 -9.60
C GLY A 195 -6.33 20.03 -9.17
N VAL A 196 -5.63 19.25 -10.00
CA VAL A 196 -5.46 17.80 -9.76
C VAL A 196 -4.36 17.52 -8.73
N ASN A 197 -3.34 18.39 -8.68
CA ASN A 197 -2.08 18.11 -7.98
C ASN A 197 -1.94 18.63 -6.56
N TRP A 198 -2.80 19.53 -6.09
CA TRP A 198 -2.67 20.10 -4.74
C TRP A 198 -2.67 19.02 -3.65
N LYS A 199 -3.44 17.94 -3.85
CA LYS A 199 -3.55 16.83 -2.91
C LYS A 199 -2.24 16.08 -2.75
N PHE A 200 -1.47 15.92 -3.82
CA PHE A 200 -0.17 15.23 -3.80
C PHE A 200 0.95 16.12 -3.24
N LYS A 201 0.76 17.45 -3.21
CA LYS A 201 1.70 18.41 -2.62
C LYS A 201 1.55 18.55 -1.10
N ASN A 202 0.52 17.95 -0.49
CA ASN A 202 0.24 18.09 0.93
C ASN A 202 0.31 16.72 1.65
N PRO A 203 1.42 16.41 2.34
CA PRO A 203 1.59 15.14 3.04
C PRO A 203 0.55 14.89 4.15
N GLU A 204 0.11 15.94 4.85
CA GLU A 204 -0.92 15.84 5.89
C GLU A 204 -2.27 15.43 5.27
N TYR A 205 -2.65 16.06 4.15
CA TYR A 205 -3.83 15.68 3.40
C TYR A 205 -3.77 14.24 2.92
N LEU A 206 -2.63 13.79 2.37
CA LEU A 206 -2.46 12.40 1.94
C LEU A 206 -2.61 11.40 3.09
N LYS A 207 -2.08 11.71 4.28
CA LYS A 207 -2.28 10.89 5.49
C LYS A 207 -3.77 10.79 5.82
N ILE A 208 -4.47 11.92 5.95
CA ILE A 208 -5.91 11.95 6.26
C ILE A 208 -6.74 11.25 5.18
N ARG A 209 -6.39 11.45 3.91
CA ARG A 209 -7.05 10.82 2.75
C ARG A 209 -6.96 9.31 2.82
N LYS A 210 -5.76 8.77 3.07
CA LYS A 210 -5.52 7.34 3.25
C LYS A 210 -6.34 6.77 4.40
N THR A 211 -6.24 7.38 5.58
CA THR A 211 -7.03 6.97 6.76
C THR A 211 -8.53 6.98 6.44
N SER A 212 -9.02 8.04 5.81
CA SER A 212 -10.44 8.17 5.46
C SER A 212 -10.92 7.04 4.55
N CYS A 213 -10.16 6.68 3.51
CA CYS A 213 -10.53 5.55 2.65
C CYS A 213 -10.66 4.24 3.44
N LEU A 214 -9.74 3.96 4.38
CA LEU A 214 -9.81 2.78 5.25
C LEU A 214 -11.07 2.78 6.12
N LEU A 215 -11.39 3.93 6.76
CA LEU A 215 -12.58 4.06 7.60
C LEU A 215 -13.87 3.83 6.81
N LEU A 216 -13.97 4.44 5.62
CA LEU A 216 -15.13 4.33 4.74
C LEU A 216 -15.33 2.88 4.26
N GLU A 217 -14.26 2.23 3.82
CA GLU A 217 -14.30 0.84 3.38
C GLU A 217 -14.72 -0.11 4.51
N LEU A 218 -14.12 0.04 5.69
CA LEU A 218 -14.44 -0.74 6.87
C LEU A 218 -15.90 -0.55 7.30
N SER A 219 -16.41 0.68 7.25
CA SER A 219 -17.82 0.99 7.58
C SER A 219 -18.79 0.24 6.65
N GLY A 220 -18.52 0.27 5.34
CA GLY A 220 -19.31 -0.48 4.36
C GLY A 220 -19.22 -2.00 4.54
N LYS A 221 -18.09 -2.51 5.04
CA LYS A 221 -17.88 -3.94 5.30
C LYS A 221 -18.54 -4.41 6.60
N ILE A 222 -18.62 -3.55 7.62
CA ILE A 222 -19.32 -3.86 8.89
C ILE A 222 -20.83 -3.95 8.67
N GLY A 223 -21.40 -3.17 7.75
CA GLY A 223 -22.81 -3.32 7.38
C GLY A 223 -23.81 -2.68 8.34
N ASP A 224 -23.41 -1.67 9.12
CA ASP A 224 -24.30 -0.98 10.07
C ASP A 224 -24.86 0.34 9.52
N GLU A 225 -26.18 0.46 9.43
CA GLU A 225 -26.88 1.62 8.88
C GLU A 225 -26.62 2.92 9.67
N ASN A 226 -26.20 2.84 10.93
CA ASN A 226 -25.85 4.01 11.73
C ASN A 226 -24.68 4.81 11.14
N PHE A 227 -23.85 4.19 10.29
CA PHE A 227 -22.78 4.89 9.58
C PHE A 227 -23.31 5.84 8.49
N VAL A 228 -24.50 5.61 7.93
CA VAL A 228 -24.97 6.30 6.72
C VAL A 228 -24.96 7.83 6.88
N SER A 229 -25.34 8.34 8.04
CA SER A 229 -25.32 9.80 8.32
C SER A 229 -23.91 10.37 8.24
N ALA A 230 -22.93 9.70 8.85
CA ALA A 230 -21.53 10.09 8.80
C ALA A 230 -20.95 9.94 7.38
N LEU A 231 -21.25 8.85 6.68
CA LEU A 231 -20.76 8.62 5.31
C LEU A 231 -21.24 9.71 4.33
N ARG A 232 -22.46 10.22 4.51
CA ARG A 232 -23.00 11.29 3.66
C ARG A 232 -22.23 12.60 3.73
N SER A 233 -21.50 12.89 4.81
CA SER A 233 -20.68 14.11 4.88
C SER A 233 -19.52 14.06 3.89
N PHE A 234 -18.97 12.87 3.62
CA PHE A 234 -17.87 12.66 2.69
C PHE A 234 -18.26 12.87 1.23
N MET A 235 -19.55 12.69 0.89
CA MET A 235 -20.08 12.98 -0.46
C MET A 235 -19.95 14.46 -0.86
N ARG A 236 -19.69 15.35 0.10
CA ARG A 236 -19.49 16.79 -0.14
C ARG A 236 -18.02 17.18 -0.34
N ILE A 237 -17.07 16.28 -0.06
CA ILE A 237 -15.63 16.55 -0.18
C ILE A 237 -15.24 16.63 -1.67
N GLY A 238 -14.36 17.55 -2.08
CA GLY A 238 -14.01 17.73 -3.50
C GLY A 238 -13.28 16.54 -4.16
N ASP A 239 -12.64 15.70 -3.36
CA ASP A 239 -11.83 14.56 -3.83
C ASP A 239 -12.70 13.37 -4.23
N MET A 240 -12.65 12.98 -5.51
CA MET A 240 -13.47 11.90 -6.05
C MET A 240 -13.14 10.54 -5.47
N LYS A 241 -11.91 10.29 -4.99
CA LYS A 241 -11.59 9.01 -4.31
C LYS A 241 -12.32 8.91 -3.00
N ILE A 242 -12.34 9.98 -2.21
CA ILE A 242 -13.10 10.02 -0.97
C ILE A 242 -14.60 9.80 -1.24
N ARG A 243 -15.15 10.45 -2.26
CA ARG A 243 -16.56 10.23 -2.66
C ARG A 243 -16.82 8.81 -3.11
N LEU A 244 -15.92 8.20 -3.87
CA LEU A 244 -16.06 6.81 -4.32
C LEU A 244 -16.20 5.88 -3.13
N TYR A 245 -15.25 5.91 -2.19
CA TYR A 245 -15.30 5.03 -1.03
C TYR A 245 -16.55 5.26 -0.18
N ALA A 246 -16.97 6.52 -0.01
CA ALA A 246 -18.21 6.85 0.70
C ALA A 246 -19.47 6.35 -0.03
N ALA A 247 -19.53 6.52 -1.35
CA ALA A 247 -20.64 6.07 -2.18
C ALA A 247 -20.79 4.54 -2.13
N ILE A 248 -19.70 3.79 -2.31
CA ILE A 248 -19.72 2.33 -2.23
C ILE A 248 -20.12 1.86 -0.83
N ALA A 249 -19.62 2.50 0.23
CA ALA A 249 -20.03 2.19 1.60
C ALA A 249 -21.54 2.46 1.82
N ILE A 250 -22.07 3.59 1.35
CA ILE A 250 -23.50 3.92 1.44
C ILE A 250 -24.35 2.87 0.71
N ILE A 251 -23.94 2.45 -0.49
CA ILE A 251 -24.67 1.44 -1.28
C ILE A 251 -24.69 0.10 -0.57
N LYS A 252 -23.57 -0.34 0.01
CA LYS A 252 -23.48 -1.58 0.81
C LYS A 252 -24.42 -1.56 2.02
N LEU A 253 -24.78 -0.37 2.51
CA LEU A 253 -25.74 -0.13 3.59
C LEU A 253 -27.15 0.17 3.07
N ASN A 254 -27.49 -0.25 1.85
CA ASN A 254 -28.79 0.00 1.19
C ASN A 254 -29.17 1.49 1.07
N GLY A 255 -28.20 2.39 1.19
CA GLY A 255 -28.41 3.82 1.01
C GLY A 255 -28.43 4.22 -0.47
N ASN A 256 -29.02 5.38 -0.75
CA ASN A 256 -29.11 5.91 -2.10
C ASN A 256 -27.99 6.93 -2.41
N VAL A 257 -27.38 6.81 -3.59
CA VAL A 257 -26.39 7.74 -4.16
C VAL A 257 -26.98 8.35 -5.43
N ARG A 258 -26.84 9.67 -5.61
CA ARG A 258 -27.47 10.36 -6.75
C ARG A 258 -26.78 9.95 -8.05
N LYS A 259 -27.56 9.83 -9.13
CA LYS A 259 -27.03 9.56 -10.49
C LYS A 259 -25.94 10.55 -10.90
N SER A 260 -26.09 11.82 -10.55
CA SER A 260 -25.10 12.87 -10.82
C SER A 260 -23.75 12.61 -10.16
N ASP A 261 -23.72 11.93 -9.01
CA ASP A 261 -22.47 11.61 -8.31
C ASP A 261 -21.74 10.46 -9.03
N PHE A 262 -22.46 9.46 -9.53
CA PHE A 262 -21.86 8.41 -10.38
C PHE A 262 -21.25 8.99 -11.66
N ILE A 263 -21.93 9.96 -12.30
CA ILE A 263 -21.39 10.65 -13.48
C ILE A 263 -20.07 11.34 -13.17
N LYS A 264 -20.00 12.11 -12.07
CA LYS A 264 -18.76 12.80 -11.67
C LYS A 264 -17.61 11.84 -11.36
N MET A 265 -17.90 10.75 -10.66
CA MET A 265 -16.89 9.74 -10.34
C MET A 265 -16.44 8.97 -11.60
N ALA A 266 -17.35 8.63 -12.51
CA ALA A 266 -16.99 7.98 -13.77
C ALA A 266 -16.21 8.92 -14.71
N GLN A 267 -16.40 10.23 -14.61
CA GLN A 267 -15.63 11.21 -15.37
C GLN A 267 -14.16 11.30 -14.89
N ASP A 268 -13.91 11.10 -13.60
CA ASP A 268 -12.57 11.24 -13.01
C ASP A 268 -11.70 9.99 -13.24
N PRO A 269 -10.57 10.10 -13.98
CA PRO A 269 -9.75 8.95 -14.34
C PRO A 269 -9.04 8.29 -13.15
N GLU A 270 -8.85 8.96 -12.00
CA GLU A 270 -8.25 8.30 -10.83
C GLU A 270 -9.16 7.20 -10.27
N VAL A 271 -10.48 7.37 -10.40
CA VAL A 271 -11.46 6.52 -9.69
C VAL A 271 -12.39 5.75 -10.62
N ARG A 272 -12.43 6.07 -11.92
CA ARG A 272 -13.33 5.47 -12.91
C ARG A 272 -13.30 3.94 -12.92
N ASN A 273 -12.12 3.34 -13.08
CA ASN A 273 -12.01 1.87 -13.13
C ASN A 273 -12.40 1.22 -11.79
N CYS A 274 -12.06 1.87 -10.67
CA CYS A 274 -12.44 1.39 -9.34
C CYS A 274 -13.96 1.47 -9.11
N LEU A 275 -14.62 2.52 -9.59
CA LEU A 275 -16.08 2.63 -9.59
C LEU A 275 -16.72 1.52 -10.41
N TYR A 276 -16.27 1.32 -11.65
CA TYR A 276 -16.79 0.27 -12.53
C TYR A 276 -16.69 -1.10 -11.87
N LYS A 277 -15.49 -1.45 -11.37
CA LYS A 277 -15.24 -2.71 -10.67
C LYS A 277 -16.14 -2.88 -9.45
N SER A 278 -16.24 -1.86 -8.61
CA SER A 278 -17.05 -1.91 -7.39
C SER A 278 -18.54 -2.10 -7.69
N LEU A 279 -19.07 -1.40 -8.71
CA LEU A 279 -20.47 -1.57 -9.13
C LEU A 279 -20.71 -2.95 -9.76
N ASN A 280 -19.75 -3.47 -10.52
CA ASN A 280 -19.83 -4.82 -11.06
C ASN A 280 -19.88 -5.89 -9.97
N GLU A 281 -18.99 -5.80 -8.98
CA GLU A 281 -18.97 -6.71 -7.82
C GLU A 281 -20.27 -6.67 -7.01
N LEU A 282 -20.95 -5.52 -7.00
CA LEU A 282 -22.25 -5.34 -6.34
C LEU A 282 -23.45 -5.69 -7.23
N GLY A 283 -23.26 -6.04 -8.50
CA GLY A 283 -24.34 -6.31 -9.45
C GLY A 283 -25.14 -5.07 -9.85
N LEU A 284 -24.52 -3.89 -9.83
CA LEU A 284 -25.15 -2.56 -10.05
C LEU A 284 -24.52 -1.80 -11.23
N LEU A 285 -24.07 -2.51 -12.26
CA LEU A 285 -23.47 -1.90 -13.46
C LEU A 285 -24.42 -0.96 -14.21
N ASP A 286 -25.73 -1.14 -14.07
CA ASP A 286 -26.76 -0.24 -14.60
C ASP A 286 -26.62 1.21 -14.09
N LYS A 287 -25.97 1.40 -12.94
CA LYS A 287 -25.67 2.73 -12.38
C LYS A 287 -24.43 3.39 -12.98
N PHE A 288 -23.56 2.63 -13.65
CA PHE A 288 -22.37 3.19 -14.27
C PHE A 288 -22.75 3.91 -15.57
N PRO A 289 -22.29 5.15 -15.81
CA PRO A 289 -22.67 5.88 -17.02
C PRO A 289 -22.05 5.25 -18.28
N CYS A 290 -22.91 4.84 -19.22
CA CYS A 290 -22.50 4.12 -20.44
C CYS A 290 -21.49 4.88 -21.31
N THR A 291 -21.49 6.21 -21.30
CA THR A 291 -20.54 7.05 -22.04
C THR A 291 -19.07 6.77 -21.67
N TYR A 292 -18.82 6.28 -20.45
CA TYR A 292 -17.46 5.97 -19.98
C TYR A 292 -17.10 4.49 -20.07
N ILE A 293 -17.95 3.64 -20.67
CA ILE A 293 -17.67 2.21 -20.85
C ILE A 293 -17.02 2.01 -22.23
N THR A 294 -15.79 2.49 -22.38
CA THR A 294 -14.97 2.29 -23.58
C THR A 294 -13.54 1.92 -23.18
N ALA A 295 -12.84 1.20 -24.05
CA ALA A 295 -11.43 0.84 -23.81
C ALA A 295 -10.55 2.09 -23.66
N GLU A 296 -10.81 3.15 -24.42
CA GLU A 296 -10.11 4.44 -24.29
C GLU A 296 -10.22 5.04 -22.88
N PHE A 297 -11.43 5.12 -22.31
CA PHE A 297 -11.61 5.66 -20.96
C PHE A 297 -11.02 4.74 -19.88
N PHE A 298 -11.05 3.42 -20.08
CA PHE A 298 -10.40 2.51 -19.15
C PHE A 298 -8.87 2.61 -19.24
N ALA A 299 -8.31 2.77 -20.43
CA ALA A 299 -6.89 3.02 -20.67
C ALA A 299 -6.40 4.32 -20.04
N GLU A 300 -7.18 5.39 -20.16
CA GLU A 300 -6.87 6.66 -19.48
C GLU A 300 -6.82 6.47 -17.95
N SER A 301 -7.78 5.75 -17.38
CA SER A 301 -7.84 5.50 -15.93
C SER A 301 -6.70 4.61 -15.45
N ASP A 302 -6.33 3.58 -16.22
CA ASP A 302 -5.17 2.73 -15.91
C ASP A 302 -3.85 3.49 -16.01
N MET A 303 -3.70 4.37 -17.01
CA MET A 303 -2.54 5.27 -17.13
C MET A 303 -2.43 6.22 -15.94
N VAL A 304 -3.53 6.87 -15.51
CA VAL A 304 -3.52 7.73 -14.32
C VAL A 304 -3.19 6.94 -13.07
N LYS A 305 -3.77 5.75 -12.90
CA LYS A 305 -3.47 4.87 -11.76
C LYS A 305 -2.00 4.47 -11.73
N TRP A 306 -1.43 4.06 -12.87
CA TRP A 306 -0.01 3.74 -13.00
C TRP A 306 0.87 4.90 -12.55
N LEU A 307 0.59 6.12 -13.00
CA LEU A 307 1.38 7.30 -12.63
C LEU A 307 1.28 7.66 -11.15
N ILE A 308 0.11 7.47 -10.53
CA ILE A 308 -0.08 7.69 -9.09
C ILE A 308 0.69 6.65 -8.26
N ASP A 309 0.65 5.38 -8.67
CA ASP A 309 1.27 4.28 -7.92
C ASP A 309 2.78 4.13 -8.21
N ASN A 310 3.27 4.72 -9.32
CA ASN A 310 4.67 4.71 -9.68
C ASN A 310 5.50 5.50 -8.66
N SER A 311 6.46 4.85 -8.00
CA SER A 311 7.26 5.44 -6.93
C SER A 311 8.09 6.66 -7.35
N LEU A 312 8.44 6.77 -8.63
CA LEU A 312 9.17 7.92 -9.17
C LEU A 312 8.23 9.10 -9.43
N PHE A 313 7.04 8.85 -10.00
CA PHE A 313 6.11 9.89 -10.43
C PHE A 313 5.13 10.32 -9.32
N ALA A 314 4.50 9.35 -8.67
CA ALA A 314 3.71 9.46 -7.43
C ALA A 314 2.61 10.54 -7.41
N CYS A 315 2.03 10.86 -8.57
CA CYS A 315 0.93 11.84 -8.69
C CYS A 315 0.09 11.59 -9.94
N ALA A 316 -1.09 12.20 -9.99
CA ALA A 316 -1.85 12.25 -11.24
C ALA A 316 -1.22 13.28 -12.20
N PRO A 317 -1.30 13.08 -13.52
CA PRO A 317 -0.87 14.08 -14.47
C PRO A 317 -1.81 15.29 -14.46
N GLU A 318 -1.28 16.47 -14.80
CA GLU A 318 -2.10 17.68 -15.01
C GLU A 318 -2.67 17.76 -16.42
N ASP A 319 -1.97 17.11 -17.35
CA ASP A 319 -2.32 17.00 -18.75
C ASP A 319 -2.02 15.57 -19.18
N LEU A 320 -3.01 14.95 -19.82
CA LEU A 320 -2.96 13.60 -20.32
C LEU A 320 -3.72 13.60 -21.65
N GLU A 321 -3.00 13.34 -22.74
CA GLU A 321 -3.54 13.37 -24.10
C GLU A 321 -3.26 12.05 -24.79
N LEU A 322 -4.30 11.43 -25.33
CA LEU A 322 -4.17 10.26 -26.21
C LEU A 322 -3.59 10.73 -27.55
N VAL A 323 -2.44 10.19 -27.92
CA VAL A 323 -1.73 10.54 -29.17
C VAL A 323 -2.15 9.60 -30.29
N CYS A 324 -2.19 8.30 -30.03
CA CYS A 324 -2.61 7.30 -30.99
C CYS A 324 -3.10 6.02 -30.31
N ILE A 325 -3.81 5.22 -31.10
CA ILE A 325 -4.17 3.83 -30.80
C ILE A 325 -3.47 2.98 -31.84
N PHE A 326 -2.82 1.89 -31.42
CA PHE A 326 -2.21 0.94 -32.32
C PHE A 326 -2.58 -0.49 -31.93
N GLU A 327 -2.48 -1.41 -32.90
CA GLU A 327 -2.93 -2.79 -32.75
C GLU A 327 -1.77 -3.76 -32.67
N THR A 328 -1.92 -4.79 -31.85
CA THR A 328 -1.06 -5.99 -31.85
C THR A 328 -1.94 -7.23 -31.96
N GLU A 329 -1.33 -8.34 -32.38
CA GLU A 329 -2.03 -9.63 -32.50
C GLU A 329 -1.19 -10.76 -31.91
N ASP A 330 -1.85 -11.74 -31.28
CA ASP A 330 -1.23 -12.98 -30.78
C ASP A 330 -1.54 -14.20 -31.69
N GLY A 331 -1.93 -13.92 -32.94
CA GLY A 331 -2.34 -14.92 -33.93
C GLY A 331 -3.82 -15.30 -33.88
N ILE A 332 -4.53 -15.06 -32.77
CA ILE A 332 -5.96 -15.36 -32.62
C ILE A 332 -6.75 -14.09 -32.31
N GLN A 333 -6.25 -13.28 -31.39
CA GLN A 333 -6.92 -12.12 -30.85
C GLN A 333 -6.19 -10.84 -31.24
N LYS A 334 -6.97 -9.82 -31.61
CA LYS A 334 -6.47 -8.46 -31.79
C LYS A 334 -6.60 -7.67 -30.50
N TYR A 335 -5.56 -6.90 -30.22
CA TYR A 335 -5.46 -6.04 -29.05
C TYR A 335 -5.17 -4.61 -29.47
N GLU A 336 -5.79 -3.67 -28.77
CA GLU A 336 -5.53 -2.24 -28.87
C GLU A 336 -4.64 -1.78 -27.72
N TRP A 337 -3.72 -0.90 -28.05
CA TRP A 337 -2.85 -0.19 -27.13
C TRP A 337 -3.06 1.31 -27.29
N TYR A 338 -3.08 2.00 -26.16
CA TYR A 338 -3.38 3.43 -26.08
C TYR A 338 -2.11 4.16 -25.67
N PHE A 339 -1.59 4.98 -26.58
CA PHE A 339 -0.38 5.76 -26.34
C PHE A 339 -0.74 7.16 -25.88
N PHE A 340 -0.25 7.55 -24.71
CA PHE A 340 -0.51 8.85 -24.11
C PHE A 340 0.77 9.68 -24.04
N LYS A 341 0.61 11.00 -24.15
CA LYS A 341 1.58 11.95 -23.60
C LYS A 341 1.02 12.59 -22.35
N PHE A 342 1.87 12.84 -21.36
CA PHE A 342 1.47 13.43 -20.10
C PHE A 342 2.50 14.38 -19.55
N LYS A 343 2.08 15.29 -18.66
CA LYS A 343 2.98 16.17 -17.92
C LYS A 343 2.52 16.40 -16.49
N THR A 344 3.43 16.88 -15.66
CA THR A 344 3.14 17.31 -14.30
C THR A 344 3.98 18.54 -13.96
N SER A 345 3.43 19.50 -13.22
CA SER A 345 4.22 20.56 -12.59
C SER A 345 4.86 20.12 -11.26
N PHE A 346 4.65 18.88 -10.85
CA PHE A 346 5.13 18.36 -9.57
C PHE A 346 6.50 17.68 -9.74
N ASN A 347 7.27 17.60 -8.64
CA ASN A 347 8.54 16.88 -8.52
C ASN A 347 9.62 17.23 -9.59
N GLN A 348 10.65 16.39 -9.68
CA GLN A 348 11.78 16.51 -10.60
C GLN A 348 11.40 16.39 -12.09
N PHE A 349 10.20 15.92 -12.40
CA PHE A 349 9.70 15.79 -13.77
C PHE A 349 9.08 17.08 -14.32
N SER A 350 8.86 18.10 -13.48
CA SER A 350 8.35 19.41 -13.90
C SER A 350 9.21 20.08 -15.00
N ILE A 351 10.52 19.86 -14.98
CA ILE A 351 11.45 20.39 -15.99
C ILE A 351 11.50 19.55 -17.28
N LYS A 352 10.94 18.34 -17.28
CA LYS A 352 11.00 17.44 -18.45
C LYS A 352 9.93 17.75 -19.49
N GLY A 353 8.87 18.46 -19.14
CA GLY A 353 7.78 18.75 -20.08
C GLY A 353 6.94 17.51 -20.35
N MET A 354 6.51 17.33 -21.61
CA MET A 354 5.71 16.17 -22.02
C MET A 354 6.55 14.90 -22.02
N MET A 355 6.05 13.87 -21.36
CA MET A 355 6.57 12.49 -21.31
C MET A 355 5.53 11.55 -21.90
N THR A 356 5.82 10.24 -21.93
CA THR A 356 5.01 9.27 -22.67
C THR A 356 4.67 8.04 -21.84
N GLY A 357 3.52 7.45 -22.10
CA GLY A 357 3.10 6.18 -21.51
C GLY A 357 2.18 5.40 -22.44
N ILE A 358 2.05 4.10 -22.17
CA ILE A 358 1.11 3.23 -22.85
C ILE A 358 0.25 2.49 -21.84
N ALA A 359 -1.01 2.29 -22.18
CA ALA A 359 -1.93 1.42 -21.46
C ALA A 359 -2.49 0.37 -22.43
N GLY A 360 -2.54 -0.87 -21.98
CA GLY A 360 -2.98 -2.01 -22.78
C GLY A 360 -2.44 -3.33 -22.24
N PRO A 361 -2.55 -4.42 -23.01
CA PRO A 361 -3.40 -4.55 -24.19
C PRO A 361 -4.89 -4.59 -23.80
N TYR A 362 -5.79 -4.09 -24.65
CA TYR A 362 -7.25 -4.27 -24.54
C TYR A 362 -7.77 -5.09 -25.71
N GLN A 363 -8.62 -6.08 -25.46
CA GLN A 363 -9.16 -6.92 -26.54
C GLN A 363 -10.16 -6.14 -27.40
N LYS A 364 -9.87 -5.97 -28.70
CA LYS A 364 -10.64 -5.11 -29.63
C LYS A 364 -12.11 -5.51 -29.79
N ASN A 365 -12.39 -6.81 -29.72
CA ASN A 365 -13.73 -7.37 -29.91
C ASN A 365 -14.32 -8.00 -28.63
N ALA A 366 -13.72 -7.75 -27.47
CA ALA A 366 -14.27 -8.24 -26.22
C ALA A 366 -15.52 -7.45 -25.81
N PRO A 367 -16.40 -8.05 -24.99
CA PRO A 367 -17.48 -7.30 -24.35
C PRO A 367 -16.91 -6.06 -23.64
N LEU A 368 -17.65 -4.95 -23.72
CA LEU A 368 -17.27 -3.70 -23.07
C LEU A 368 -17.11 -3.91 -21.55
N GLY A 369 -15.93 -3.59 -21.03
CA GLY A 369 -15.56 -3.77 -19.63
C GLY A 369 -14.06 -3.66 -19.41
N LEU A 370 -13.59 -4.03 -18.21
CA LEU A 370 -12.17 -4.04 -17.84
C LEU A 370 -11.46 -5.30 -18.40
N ASN A 371 -11.63 -5.59 -19.68
CA ASN A 371 -11.03 -6.73 -20.37
C ASN A 371 -9.68 -6.32 -20.98
N GLY A 372 -8.70 -6.04 -20.14
CA GLY A 372 -7.36 -5.59 -20.54
C GLY A 372 -6.67 -4.69 -19.52
N GLY A 373 -5.63 -3.98 -19.96
CA GLY A 373 -4.97 -2.91 -19.19
C GLY A 373 -3.96 -3.36 -18.12
N ASN A 374 -3.61 -4.65 -18.10
CA ASN A 374 -2.67 -5.22 -17.13
C ASN A 374 -1.20 -4.89 -17.42
N LEU A 375 -0.87 -4.32 -18.59
CA LEU A 375 0.49 -3.96 -19.00
C LEU A 375 0.59 -2.45 -19.28
N THR A 376 0.25 -1.64 -18.28
CA THR A 376 0.44 -0.18 -18.34
C THR A 376 1.86 0.19 -17.91
N THR A 377 2.54 1.06 -18.67
CA THR A 377 3.88 1.55 -18.35
C THR A 377 4.12 2.97 -18.84
N SER A 378 5.26 3.56 -18.46
CA SER A 378 5.65 4.93 -18.81
C SER A 378 7.15 5.06 -19.05
N CYS A 379 7.53 5.97 -19.94
CA CYS A 379 8.89 6.43 -20.13
C CYS A 379 8.98 7.92 -19.77
N PHE A 380 9.90 8.28 -18.87
CA PHE A 380 10.09 9.65 -18.40
C PHE A 380 11.11 10.45 -19.23
N GLU A 381 11.32 10.05 -20.48
CA GLU A 381 12.06 10.83 -21.47
C GLU A 381 11.11 11.86 -22.13
N GLN A 382 11.68 12.95 -22.64
CA GLN A 382 10.87 13.99 -23.28
C GLN A 382 10.28 13.48 -24.59
N PHE A 383 9.00 13.76 -24.83
CA PHE A 383 8.28 13.30 -26.02
C PHE A 383 8.98 13.73 -27.32
N ASN A 384 9.47 14.96 -27.40
CA ASN A 384 10.08 15.52 -28.61
C ASN A 384 11.52 15.04 -28.91
N LYS A 385 12.12 14.20 -28.06
CA LYS A 385 13.48 13.68 -28.29
C LYS A 385 13.54 12.49 -29.24
N LYS A 386 12.41 11.83 -29.48
CA LYS A 386 12.27 10.63 -30.29
C LYS A 386 11.02 10.73 -31.16
N SER A 387 11.00 9.99 -32.25
CA SER A 387 9.78 9.73 -33.00
C SER A 387 8.78 8.91 -32.19
N LEU A 388 7.51 8.93 -32.60
CA LEU A 388 6.46 8.15 -31.97
C LEU A 388 6.78 6.64 -31.96
N GLN A 389 7.32 6.14 -33.08
CA GLN A 389 7.69 4.73 -33.23
C GLN A 389 8.79 4.32 -32.25
N GLU A 390 9.84 5.14 -32.10
CA GLU A 390 10.93 4.88 -31.16
C GLU A 390 10.45 4.87 -29.70
N HIS A 391 9.49 5.73 -29.33
CA HIS A 391 8.86 5.68 -28.00
C HIS A 391 8.07 4.39 -27.79
N ILE A 392 7.29 3.96 -28.78
CA ILE A 392 6.51 2.73 -28.71
C ILE A 392 7.44 1.52 -28.53
N GLU A 393 8.47 1.40 -29.36
CA GLU A 393 9.46 0.32 -29.30
C GLU A 393 10.17 0.27 -27.94
N GLN A 394 10.56 1.43 -27.40
CA GLN A 394 11.16 1.51 -26.06
C GLN A 394 10.22 0.99 -24.97
N MET A 395 8.93 1.34 -25.01
CA MET A 395 8.00 0.88 -23.99
C MET A 395 7.72 -0.62 -24.08
N PHE A 396 7.66 -1.20 -25.28
CA PHE A 396 7.57 -2.65 -25.43
C PHE A 396 8.81 -3.37 -24.89
N SER A 397 9.99 -2.81 -25.09
CA SER A 397 11.22 -3.35 -24.50
C SER A 397 11.14 -3.37 -22.96
N VAL A 398 10.63 -2.31 -22.34
CA VAL A 398 10.40 -2.24 -20.87
C VAL A 398 9.39 -3.28 -20.40
N LEU A 399 8.30 -3.48 -21.15
CA LEU A 399 7.29 -4.49 -20.82
C LEU A 399 7.87 -5.90 -20.91
N GLN A 400 8.61 -6.21 -21.97
CA GLN A 400 9.26 -7.51 -22.15
C GLN A 400 10.28 -7.80 -21.05
N SER A 401 11.06 -6.81 -20.61
CA SER A 401 12.00 -6.99 -19.49
C SER A 401 11.34 -7.19 -18.13
N SER A 402 10.05 -6.84 -18.00
CA SER A 402 9.30 -6.98 -16.74
C SER A 402 8.57 -8.33 -16.63
N ILE A 403 8.51 -9.09 -17.73
CA ILE A 403 7.85 -10.41 -17.81
C ILE A 403 8.86 -11.55 -17.64
N ASN A 404 10.14 -11.30 -17.93
CA ASN A 404 11.27 -12.21 -17.68
C ASN A 404 11.86 -11.97 -16.29
#